data_AF-A0A7C6R107-F1
#
_entry.id   AF-A0A7C6R107-F1
#
_cell.length_a   1.000
_cell.length_b   1.000
_cell.length_c   1.000
_cell.angle_alpha   90.00
_cell.angle_beta   90.00
_cell.angle_gamma   90.00
#
_symmetry.space_group_name_H-M   'P 1'
#
loop_
_entity.id
_entity.type
_entity.pdbx_description
1 polymer ?
#
loop_
_entity_poly.entity_id
_entity_poly.type
_entity_poly.pdbx_seq_one_letter_code
_entity_poly.pdbx_strand_id
1 'polypeptide(L)'
;MNKPSFEDALGRLEEVVRLLEGGQLPLEKSLELFGEGITLVRLCRQQLEEAEGRISVLMAGENGEVVQREVDAGLTELAACIRKE
;
A
#
# COMPACT_ATOMS: atom_id res chain seq x y z
N MET A 1 -11.19 -9.17 15.92
CA MET A 1 -11.25 -9.05 14.44
C MET A 1 -9.88 -9.39 13.90
N ASN A 2 -9.78 -10.32 12.95
CA ASN A 2 -8.52 -10.75 12.37
C ASN A 2 -8.14 -9.78 11.23
N LYS A 3 -6.95 -9.19 11.29
CA LYS A 3 -6.42 -8.36 10.19
C LYS A 3 -6.18 -9.28 8.98
N PRO A 4 -6.55 -8.89 7.74
CA PRO A 4 -6.22 -9.68 6.55
C PRO A 4 -4.71 -9.90 6.45
N SER A 5 -4.28 -11.05 5.93
CA SER A 5 -2.86 -11.25 5.61
C SER A 5 -2.42 -10.27 4.51
N PHE A 6 -1.11 -10.12 4.31
CA PHE A 6 -0.58 -9.31 3.21
C PHE A 6 -1.06 -9.84 1.86
N GLU A 7 -1.00 -11.16 1.68
CA GLU A 7 -1.40 -11.87 0.49
C GLU A 7 -2.90 -11.71 0.20
N ASP A 8 -3.74 -11.77 1.23
CA ASP A 8 -5.19 -11.55 1.08
C ASP A 8 -5.49 -10.10 0.67
N ALA A 9 -4.84 -9.13 1.31
CA ALA A 9 -5.02 -7.71 1.01
C ALA A 9 -4.55 -7.38 -0.41
N LEU A 10 -3.40 -7.93 -0.83
CA LEU A 10 -2.85 -7.75 -2.17
C LEU A 10 -3.74 -8.41 -3.22
N GLY A 11 -4.17 -9.66 -2.99
CA GLY A 11 -5.05 -10.37 -3.92
C GLY A 11 -6.38 -9.63 -4.12
N ARG A 12 -6.95 -9.05 -3.05
CA ARG A 12 -8.15 -8.22 -3.16
C ARG A 12 -7.87 -6.92 -3.90
N LEU A 13 -6.73 -6.27 -3.68
CA LEU A 13 -6.35 -5.05 -4.39
C LEU A 13 -6.24 -5.29 -5.91
N GLU A 14 -5.61 -6.39 -6.32
CA GLU A 14 -5.52 -6.79 -7.73
C GLU A 14 -6.91 -7.01 -8.34
N GLU A 15 -7.83 -7.62 -7.60
CA GLU A 15 -9.21 -7.78 -8.04
C GLU A 15 -9.92 -6.44 -8.22
N VAL A 16 -9.78 -5.53 -7.25
CA VAL A 16 -10.32 -4.17 -7.33
C VAL A 16 -9.80 -3.44 -8.57
N VAL A 17 -8.49 -3.51 -8.84
CA VAL A 17 -7.88 -2.90 -10.03
C VAL A 17 -8.47 -3.51 -11.31
N ARG A 18 -8.52 -4.84 -11.42
CA ARG A 18 -9.12 -5.52 -12.59
C ARG A 18 -10.56 -5.08 -12.84
N LEU A 19 -11.37 -4.93 -11.79
CA LEU A 19 -12.76 -4.50 -11.88
C LEU A 19 -12.87 -3.04 -12.37
N LEU A 20 -12.02 -2.15 -11.86
CA LEU A 20 -11.98 -0.75 -12.28
C LEU A 20 -11.51 -0.57 -13.73
N GLU A 21 -10.48 -1.33 -14.14
CA GLU A 21 -9.97 -1.33 -15.52
C GLU A 21 -11.00 -1.87 -16.53
N GLY A 22 -11.90 -2.74 -16.09
CA GLY A 22 -12.96 -3.31 -16.92
C GLY A 22 -13.97 -2.28 -17.46
N GLY A 23 -14.06 -1.09 -16.86
CA GLY A 23 -14.82 0.06 -17.39
C GLY A 23 -16.34 -0.08 -17.49
N GLN A 24 -16.91 -1.22 -17.08
CA GLN A 24 -18.35 -1.53 -17.20
C GLN A 24 -19.15 -1.22 -15.93
N LEU A 25 -18.51 -0.64 -14.92
CA LEU A 25 -19.11 -0.38 -13.63
C LEU A 25 -19.87 0.96 -13.61
N PRO A 26 -21.04 1.02 -12.96
CA PRO A 26 -21.68 2.30 -12.62
C PRO A 26 -20.74 3.18 -11.78
N LEU A 27 -20.82 4.50 -11.96
CA LEU A 27 -19.97 5.48 -11.27
C LEU A 27 -19.90 5.26 -9.76
N GLU A 28 -21.05 5.04 -9.11
CA GLU A 28 -21.14 4.83 -7.67
C GLU A 28 -20.34 3.59 -7.23
N LYS A 29 -20.41 2.51 -8.00
CA LYS A 29 -19.64 1.29 -7.72
C LYS A 29 -18.14 1.50 -7.95
N SER A 30 -17.77 2.27 -8.96
CA SER A 30 -16.37 2.64 -9.20
C SER A 30 -15.79 3.46 -8.05
N LEU A 31 -16.57 4.37 -7.47
CA LEU A 31 -16.15 5.16 -6.30
C LEU A 31 -15.98 4.31 -5.04
N GLU A 32 -16.89 3.36 -4.81
CA GLU A 32 -16.76 2.39 -3.70
C GLU A 32 -15.48 1.56 -3.83
N LEU A 33 -15.25 0.97 -5.00
CA LEU A 33 -14.06 0.14 -5.27
C LEU A 33 -12.77 0.97 -5.19
N PHE A 34 -12.80 2.23 -5.64
CA PHE A 34 -11.65 3.12 -5.48
C PHE A 34 -11.33 3.36 -4.00
N GLY A 35 -12.33 3.65 -3.17
CA GLY A 35 -12.15 3.82 -1.72
C GLY A 35 -11.63 2.55 -1.04
N GLU A 36 -12.14 1.39 -1.46
CA GLU A 36 -11.63 0.09 -1.02
C GLU A 36 -10.15 -0.09 -1.41
N GLY A 37 -9.79 0.20 -2.66
CA GLY A 37 -8.42 0.14 -3.17
C GLY A 37 -7.45 1.01 -2.37
N ILE A 38 -7.83 2.25 -2.03
CA ILE A 38 -7.01 3.13 -1.17
C ILE A 38 -6.77 2.50 0.21
N THR A 39 -7.79 1.86 0.78
CA THR A 39 -7.69 1.20 2.08
C THR A 39 -6.74 0.01 2.01
N LEU A 40 -6.84 -0.81 0.96
CA LEU A 40 -5.98 -1.97 0.74
C LEU A 40 -4.51 -1.57 0.50
N VAL A 41 -4.25 -0.52 -0.29
CA VAL A 41 -2.88 0.00 -0.50
C VAL A 41 -2.25 0.43 0.82
N ARG A 42 -2.99 1.17 1.66
CA ARG A 42 -2.51 1.59 2.99
C ARG A 42 -2.21 0.39 3.89
N LEU A 43 -3.08 -0.62 3.85
CA LEU A 43 -2.92 -1.85 4.62
C LEU A 43 -1.66 -2.62 4.19
N CYS A 44 -1.44 -2.79 2.89
CA CYS A 44 -0.25 -3.45 2.35
C CYS A 44 1.03 -2.71 2.74
N ARG A 45 1.05 -1.38 2.61
CA ARG A 45 2.21 -0.55 3.02
C ARG A 45 2.54 -0.72 4.49
N GLN A 46 1.54 -0.63 5.37
CA GLN A 46 1.75 -0.78 6.80
C GLN A 46 2.35 -2.15 7.16
N GLN A 47 1.92 -3.21 6.47
CA GLN A 47 2.46 -4.56 6.71
C GLN A 47 3.91 -4.68 6.21
N LEU A 48 4.25 -4.06 5.08
CA LEU A 48 5.62 -4.01 4.58
C LEU A 48 6.54 -3.21 5.52
N GLU A 49 6.10 -2.03 5.97
CA GLU A 49 6.84 -1.21 6.95
C GLU A 49 7.12 -1.97 8.26
N GLU A 50 6.14 -2.73 8.75
CA GLU A 50 6.31 -3.56 9.94
C GLU A 50 7.33 -4.69 9.70
N ALA A 51 7.27 -5.33 8.54
CA ALA A 51 8.23 -6.37 8.16
C ALA A 51 9.65 -5.80 8.02
N GLU A 52 9.81 -4.66 7.37
CA GLU A 52 11.08 -3.96 7.22
C GLU A 52 11.66 -3.56 8.58
N GLY A 53 10.85 -2.98 9.47
CA GLY A 53 11.28 -2.63 10.83
C GLY A 53 11.80 -3.85 11.60
N ARG A 54 11.13 -4.99 11.47
CA ARG A 54 11.59 -6.25 12.07
C ARG A 54 12.93 -6.72 11.48
N ILE A 55 13.11 -6.62 10.16
CA ILE A 55 14.37 -6.96 9.49
C ILE A 55 15.49 -6.02 9.96
N SER A 56 15.24 -4.71 10.05
CA SER A 56 16.22 -3.73 10.53
C SER A 56 16.69 -4.02 11.95
N VAL A 57 15.80 -4.41 12.85
CA VAL A 57 16.16 -4.81 14.24
C VAL A 57 17.04 -6.06 14.23
N LEU A 58 16.70 -7.06 13.42
CA LEU A 58 17.49 -8.30 13.31
C LEU A 58 18.90 -8.03 12.77
N MET A 59 19.04 -7.17 11.76
CA MET A 59 20.35 -6.81 11.18
C MET A 59 21.19 -5.91 12.11
N ALA A 60 20.56 -4.98 12.83
CA ALA A 60 21.25 -4.10 13.77
C ALA A 60 21.84 -4.88 14.97
N GLY A 61 21.27 -6.05 15.30
CA GLY A 61 21.79 -6.95 16.32
C GLY A 61 23.20 -7.49 16.05
N GLU A 62 23.69 -7.44 14.81
CA GLU A 62 25.03 -7.93 14.45
C GLU A 62 26.09 -6.81 14.32
N ASN A 63 25.73 -5.56 13.97
CA ASN A 63 26.70 -4.47 13.74
C ASN A 63 26.31 -3.07 14.27
N GLY A 64 25.20 -2.91 15.01
CA GLY A 64 24.88 -1.66 15.74
C GLY A 64 24.51 -0.43 14.90
N GLU A 65 24.56 -0.48 13.57
CA GLU A 65 24.16 0.63 12.70
C GLU A 65 22.75 0.41 12.13
N VAL A 66 21.81 1.28 12.53
CA VAL A 66 20.43 1.30 12.02
C VAL A 66 20.42 2.00 10.67
N VAL A 67 20.30 1.24 9.58
CA VAL A 67 20.08 1.79 8.23
C VAL A 67 18.58 1.98 8.03
N GLN A 68 18.07 3.19 8.29
CA GLN A 68 16.76 3.60 7.78
C GLN A 68 16.94 4.04 6.32
N ARG A 69 16.44 3.25 5.37
CA ARG A 69 16.24 3.72 3.99
C ARG A 69 14.81 4.24 3.89
N GLU A 70 14.66 5.51 3.52
CA GLU A 70 13.36 6.09 3.16
C GLU A 70 12.83 5.38 1.91
N VAL A 71 11.81 4.53 2.06
CA VAL A 71 11.17 3.79 0.96
C VAL A 71 9.98 4.53 0.35
N ASP A 72 9.62 5.72 0.84
CA ASP A 72 8.47 6.48 0.30
C ASP A 72 8.88 7.48 -0.80
N ALA A 73 9.36 6.95 -1.94
CA ALA A 73 9.56 7.74 -3.15
C ALA A 73 8.31 7.75 -4.07
N GLY A 74 7.31 6.89 -3.81
CA GLY A 74 6.18 6.67 -4.74
C GLY A 74 4.92 7.52 -4.52
N LEU A 75 4.63 8.01 -3.32
CA LEU A 75 3.42 8.84 -3.08
C LEU A 75 3.66 10.34 -3.24
N THR A 76 4.91 10.78 -3.15
CA THR A 76 5.29 12.19 -3.33
C THR A 76 4.93 12.69 -4.73
N GLU A 77 4.95 11.80 -5.73
CA GLU A 77 4.55 12.12 -7.11
C GLU A 77 3.03 12.29 -7.26
N LEU A 78 2.21 11.47 -6.59
CA LEU A 78 0.74 11.62 -6.59
C LEU A 78 0.31 12.92 -5.89
N ALA A 79 0.97 13.30 -4.80
CA ALA A 79 0.75 14.57 -4.13
C ALA A 79 1.26 15.79 -4.94
N ALA A 80 2.25 15.59 -5.83
CA ALA A 80 2.75 16.63 -6.72
C ALA A 80 1.81 16.91 -7.90
N CYS A 81 1.08 15.90 -8.40
CA CYS A 81 0.08 16.07 -9.45
C CYS A 81 -1.09 16.99 -9.05
N ILE A 82 -1.42 17.12 -7.76
CA ILE A 82 -2.55 17.94 -7.27
C ILE A 82 -2.14 19.43 -7.08
N ARG A 83 -0.84 19.77 -7.15
CA ARG A 83 -0.33 21.13 -6.88
C ARG A 83 0.18 21.91 -8.10
N LYS A 84 0.00 21.42 -9.33
CA LYS A 84 0.36 22.15 -10.55
C LYS A 84 -0.86 22.42 -11.43
N GLU A 85 -1.64 23.42 -11.02
CA GLU A 85 -2.38 24.30 -11.91
C GLU A 85 -1.76 25.70 -11.79
#